data_AF-A0A6L6J5W4-F1
#
_entry.id   AF-A0A6L6J5W4-F1
#
_cell.length_a   1.000
_cell.length_b   1.000
_cell.length_c   1.000
_cell.angle_alpha   90.00
_cell.angle_beta   90.00
_cell.angle_gamma   90.00
#
_symmetry.space_group_name_H-M   'P 1'
#
loop_
_entity.id
_entity.type
_entity.pdbx_description
1 polymer ?
#
loop_
_entity_poly.entity_id
_entity_poly.type
_entity_poly.pdbx_seq_one_letter_code
_entity_poly.pdbx_strand_id
1 'polypeptide(L)'
;MGSLKRIRRRKMMAQGGRCYYCGLQMWDDAAETASFQRNNHTKRTPRALRCTAEHLHARSDGGRDTDENIVAACWYCNNQRHRRKCPHSPEEHRVYVQKRMAAGRWLLAQVSSVGLTAILSRPS
;
A
#
# COMPACT_ATOMS: atom_id res chain seq x y z
N MET A 1 20.59 -8.54 -10.16
CA MET A 1 19.16 -8.32 -9.84
C MET A 1 19.01 -8.14 -8.33
N GLY A 2 18.37 -7.06 -7.87
CA GLY A 2 18.09 -6.89 -6.45
C GLY A 2 16.98 -7.83 -6.02
N SER A 3 17.10 -8.47 -4.85
CA SER A 3 15.97 -9.24 -4.28
C SER A 3 14.73 -8.33 -4.20
N LEU A 4 13.58 -8.79 -4.70
CA LEU A 4 12.31 -8.06 -4.68
C LEU A 4 11.98 -7.51 -3.27
N LYS A 5 12.37 -8.24 -2.22
CA LYS A 5 12.26 -7.80 -0.82
C LYS A 5 13.05 -6.51 -0.54
N ARG A 6 14.26 -6.38 -1.10
CA ARG A 6 15.12 -5.19 -0.96
C ARG A 6 14.53 -3.99 -1.69
N ILE A 7 14.01 -4.19 -2.91
CA ILE A 7 13.35 -3.13 -3.69
C ILE A 7 12.10 -2.66 -2.95
N ARG A 8 11.24 -3.59 -2.50
CA ARG A 8 10.05 -3.27 -1.68
C ARG A 8 10.41 -2.40 -0.48
N ARG A 9 11.45 -2.77 0.28
CA ARG A 9 11.85 -2.01 1.48
C ARG A 9 12.33 -0.61 1.11
N ARG A 10 13.16 -0.46 0.08
CA ARG A 10 13.61 0.86 -0.39
C ARG A 10 12.44 1.73 -0.82
N LYS A 11 11.51 1.18 -1.60
CA LYS A 11 10.33 1.90 -2.08
C LYS A 11 9.39 2.29 -0.96
N MET A 12 9.19 1.41 0.02
CA MET A 12 8.44 1.76 1.22
C MET A 12 9.07 2.96 1.94
N MET A 13 10.40 2.95 2.15
CA MET A 13 11.08 4.08 2.80
C MET A 13 11.01 5.36 1.96
N ALA A 14 11.25 5.28 0.66
CA ALA A 14 11.16 6.42 -0.26
C ALA A 14 9.75 7.02 -0.34
N GLN A 15 8.71 6.20 -0.13
CA GLN A 15 7.31 6.64 -0.07
C GLN A 15 6.87 7.09 1.34
N GLY A 16 7.80 7.24 2.30
CA GLY A 16 7.47 7.59 3.69
C GLY A 16 6.62 6.55 4.41
N GLY A 17 6.70 5.29 3.98
CA GLY A 17 5.88 4.19 4.49
C GLY A 17 4.42 4.21 4.00
N ARG A 18 4.07 5.05 3.03
CA ARG A 18 2.69 5.20 2.54
C ARG A 18 2.44 4.38 1.29
N CYS A 19 1.23 3.84 1.17
CA CYS A 19 0.80 3.10 -0.01
C CYS A 19 0.74 4.00 -1.24
N TYR A 20 1.30 3.53 -2.37
CA TYR A 20 1.29 4.24 -3.66
C TYR A 20 -0.12 4.64 -4.12
N TYR A 21 -1.12 3.78 -3.89
CA TYR A 21 -2.49 4.00 -4.36
C TYR A 21 -3.34 4.80 -3.38
N CYS A 22 -3.45 4.37 -2.12
CA CYS A 22 -4.37 4.97 -1.15
C CYS A 22 -3.74 5.97 -0.17
N GLY A 23 -2.40 6.08 -0.12
CA GLY A 23 -1.70 7.02 0.76
C GLY A 23 -1.70 6.67 2.26
N LEU A 24 -2.36 5.58 2.68
CA LEU A 24 -2.39 5.13 4.07
C LEU A 24 -1.03 4.54 4.50
N GLN A 25 -0.75 4.63 5.80
CA GLN A 25 0.44 4.05 6.41
C GLN A 25 0.43 2.54 6.26
N MET A 26 1.53 1.99 5.75
CA MET A 26 1.75 0.55 5.63
C MET A 26 2.67 0.06 6.74
N TRP A 27 2.64 -1.24 6.96
CA TRP A 27 3.56 -1.96 7.84
C TRP A 27 4.20 -3.12 7.07
N ASP A 28 5.37 -3.56 7.49
CA ASP A 28 5.97 -4.82 7.03
C ASP A 28 6.43 -5.65 8.24
N ASP A 29 6.72 -6.93 8.02
CA ASP A 29 7.01 -7.86 9.11
C ASP A 29 8.28 -7.44 9.90
N ALA A 30 9.20 -6.70 9.28
CA ALA A 30 10.38 -6.14 9.95
C ALA A 30 10.00 -4.97 10.87
N ALA A 31 9.10 -4.09 10.43
CA ALA A 31 8.56 -2.99 11.24
C ALA A 31 7.63 -3.48 12.36
N GLU A 32 6.84 -4.53 12.11
CA GLU A 32 5.97 -5.15 13.12
C GLU A 32 6.82 -5.81 14.23
N THR A 33 7.86 -6.55 13.86
CA THR A 33 8.80 -7.17 14.81
C THR A 33 9.49 -6.11 15.69
N ALA A 34 9.93 -4.99 15.10
CA ALA A 34 10.52 -3.88 15.86
C ALA A 34 9.51 -3.20 16.81
N SER A 35 8.23 -3.18 16.44
CA SER A 35 7.15 -2.59 17.25
C SER A 35 6.74 -3.51 18.41
N PHE A 36 6.69 -4.83 18.19
CA PHE A 36 6.45 -5.84 19.23
C PHE A 36 7.50 -5.82 20.33
N GLN A 37 8.79 -5.64 19.96
CA GLN A 37 9.88 -5.56 20.93
C GLN A 37 9.79 -4.34 21.83
N ARG A 38 9.16 -3.24 21.35
CA ARG A 38 9.09 -1.98 22.07
C ARG A 38 7.80 -1.84 22.89
N ASN A 39 6.71 -2.43 22.41
CA ASN A 39 5.36 -2.17 22.91
C ASN A 39 4.66 -3.52 23.13
N ASN A 40 4.52 -3.98 24.38
CA ASN A 40 3.87 -5.24 24.76
C ASN A 40 2.32 -5.22 24.54
N HIS A 41 1.83 -4.47 23.54
CA HIS A 41 0.43 -4.22 23.25
C HIS A 41 0.12 -4.57 21.78
N THR A 42 -0.48 -5.75 21.61
CA THR A 42 -0.88 -6.39 20.35
C THR A 42 -2.18 -5.78 19.79
N LYS A 43 -2.11 -4.60 19.16
CA LYS A 43 -3.13 -4.28 18.15
C LYS A 43 -2.70 -4.92 16.85
N ARG A 44 -3.32 -6.06 16.48
CA ARG A 44 -3.08 -6.74 15.20
C ARG A 44 -3.25 -5.74 14.07
N THR A 45 -2.14 -5.35 13.44
CA THR A 45 -2.18 -4.41 12.32
C THR A 45 -2.96 -5.05 11.18
N PRO A 46 -3.91 -4.33 10.53
CA PRO A 46 -4.75 -4.94 9.52
C PRO A 46 -3.89 -5.53 8.39
N ARG A 47 -4.06 -6.81 8.08
CA ARG A 47 -3.40 -7.49 6.93
C ARG A 47 -3.55 -6.70 5.63
N ALA A 48 -4.65 -5.96 5.50
CA ALA A 48 -4.94 -5.09 4.38
C ALA A 48 -3.90 -3.97 4.14
N LEU A 49 -3.24 -3.49 5.21
CA LEU A 49 -2.19 -2.47 5.18
C LEU A 49 -0.77 -3.03 5.09
N ARG A 50 -0.60 -4.36 5.00
CA ARG A 50 0.72 -4.97 4.83
C ARG A 50 1.36 -4.50 3.52
N CYS A 51 2.62 -4.10 3.59
CA CYS A 51 3.42 -3.62 2.48
C CYS A 51 3.75 -4.77 1.51
N THR A 52 3.45 -4.55 0.24
CA THR A 52 3.74 -5.46 -0.88
C THR A 52 4.48 -4.71 -1.99
N ALA A 53 5.23 -5.46 -2.80
CA ALA A 53 5.79 -4.92 -4.04
C ALA A 53 4.71 -4.99 -5.12
N GLU A 54 4.48 -3.86 -5.77
CA GLU A 54 3.57 -3.75 -6.91
C GLU A 54 4.35 -3.41 -8.16
N HIS A 55 4.07 -4.12 -9.24
CA HIS A 55 4.67 -3.88 -10.55
C HIS A 55 3.80 -2.88 -11.33
N LEU A 56 4.41 -1.78 -11.78
CA LEU A 56 3.72 -0.79 -12.62
C LEU A 56 3.46 -1.37 -14.01
N HIS A 57 4.50 -1.94 -14.61
CA HIS A 57 4.45 -2.77 -15.81
C HIS A 57 4.41 -4.25 -15.42
N ALA A 58 3.35 -4.96 -15.82
CA ALA A 58 3.11 -6.33 -15.42
C ALA A 58 4.24 -7.26 -15.87
N ARG A 59 4.58 -8.26 -15.04
CA ARG A 59 5.60 -9.26 -15.41
C ARG A 59 5.22 -10.05 -16.65
N SER A 60 3.92 -10.31 -16.86
CA SER A 60 3.38 -10.96 -18.07
C SER A 60 3.72 -10.22 -19.36
N ASP A 61 3.89 -8.89 -19.25
CA ASP A 61 4.11 -8.00 -20.39
C ASP A 61 5.60 -7.61 -20.50
N GLY A 62 6.49 -8.34 -19.81
CA GLY A 62 7.94 -8.08 -19.80
C GLY A 62 8.44 -7.20 -18.65
N GLY A 63 7.60 -6.90 -17.66
CA GLY A 63 7.96 -6.13 -16.47
C GLY A 63 9.11 -6.77 -15.68
N ARG A 64 10.21 -6.04 -15.54
CA ARG A 64 11.38 -6.47 -14.75
C ARG A 64 11.24 -6.04 -13.29
N ASP A 65 11.93 -6.76 -12.40
CA ASP A 65 12.08 -6.39 -10.99
C ASP A 65 13.13 -5.27 -10.87
N THR A 66 12.82 -4.07 -11.40
CA THR A 66 13.66 -2.89 -11.29
C THR A 66 13.10 -1.91 -10.27
N ASP A 67 13.97 -1.04 -9.76
CA ASP A 67 13.55 0.06 -8.92
C ASP A 67 12.60 1.00 -9.70
N GLU A 68 12.72 1.21 -11.01
CA GLU A 68 11.72 2.07 -11.71
C GLU A 68 10.34 1.41 -11.84
N ASN A 69 10.29 0.08 -11.95
CA ASN A 69 9.05 -0.64 -12.23
C ASN A 69 8.28 -1.08 -10.97
N ILE A 70 8.87 -0.93 -9.79
CA ILE A 70 8.26 -1.38 -8.53
C ILE A 70 7.92 -0.19 -7.64
N VAL A 71 6.71 -0.22 -7.11
CA VAL A 71 6.25 0.67 -6.03
C VAL A 71 5.83 -0.14 -4.81
N ALA A 72 5.81 0.49 -3.64
CA ALA A 72 5.25 -0.13 -2.44
C ALA A 72 3.74 0.15 -2.37
N ALA A 73 2.93 -0.90 -2.35
CA ALA A 73 1.48 -0.80 -2.23
C ALA A 73 0.98 -1.68 -1.10
N CYS A 74 -0.11 -1.29 -0.45
CA CYS A 74 -0.72 -2.12 0.56
C CYS A 74 -1.38 -3.34 -0.11
N TRP A 75 -1.40 -4.45 0.62
CA TRP A 75 -1.95 -5.72 0.13
C TRP A 75 -3.35 -5.55 -0.45
N TYR A 76 -4.22 -4.75 0.19
CA TYR A 76 -5.57 -4.54 -0.31
C TYR A 76 -5.62 -3.86 -1.68
N CYS A 77 -4.92 -2.74 -1.85
CA CYS A 77 -4.93 -2.01 -3.13
C CYS A 77 -4.29 -2.85 -4.24
N ASN A 78 -3.18 -3.50 -3.94
CA ASN A 78 -2.47 -4.36 -4.88
C ASN A 78 -3.38 -5.53 -5.32
N ASN A 79 -3.90 -6.29 -4.36
CA ASN A 79 -4.82 -7.41 -4.62
C ASN A 79 -6.07 -6.97 -5.39
N GLN A 80 -6.66 -5.82 -5.06
CA GLN A 80 -7.88 -5.36 -5.74
C GLN A 80 -7.63 -4.93 -7.21
N ARG A 81 -6.41 -4.55 -7.57
CA ARG A 81 -6.02 -4.30 -8.97
C ARG A 81 -6.04 -5.59 -9.78
N HIS A 82 -5.34 -6.61 -9.27
CA HIS A 82 -5.09 -7.88 -9.97
C HIS A 82 -6.23 -8.88 -9.86
N ARG A 83 -7.20 -8.68 -8.95
CA ARG A 83 -8.46 -9.43 -8.92
C ARG A 83 -9.37 -9.12 -10.10
N ARG A 84 -9.14 -8.02 -10.83
CA ARG A 84 -9.91 -7.68 -12.04
C ARG A 84 -9.40 -8.52 -13.20
N LYS A 85 -10.32 -9.01 -14.05
CA LYS A 85 -9.96 -9.74 -15.28
C LYS A 85 -9.07 -8.91 -16.21
N CYS A 86 -9.35 -7.61 -16.30
CA CYS A 86 -8.51 -6.63 -16.97
C CYS A 86 -8.03 -5.64 -15.89
N PRO A 87 -6.82 -5.82 -15.34
CA PRO A 87 -6.26 -4.87 -14.38
C PRO A 87 -6.18 -3.49 -15.00
N HIS A 88 -6.58 -2.46 -14.24
CA HIS A 88 -6.34 -1.08 -14.63
C HIS A 88 -4.84 -0.81 -14.78
N SER A 89 -4.48 0.17 -15.61
CA SER A 89 -3.16 0.80 -15.49
C SER A 89 -2.95 1.30 -14.05
N PRO A 90 -1.69 1.41 -13.59
CA PRO A 90 -1.42 1.93 -12.25
C PRO A 90 -2.07 3.30 -11.99
N GLU A 91 -2.07 4.18 -13.00
CA GLU A 91 -2.63 5.52 -12.94
C GLU A 91 -4.16 5.49 -12.81
N GLU A 92 -4.85 4.71 -13.64
CA GLU A 92 -6.30 4.54 -13.56
C GLU A 92 -6.73 3.90 -12.23
N HIS A 93 -5.97 2.92 -11.75
CA HIS A 93 -6.23 2.32 -10.44
C HIS A 93 -6.04 3.34 -9.33
N ARG A 94 -4.99 4.16 -9.39
CA ARG A 94 -4.75 5.22 -8.41
C ARG A 94 -5.92 6.22 -8.38
N VAL A 95 -6.37 6.70 -9.53
CA VAL A 95 -7.53 7.60 -9.62
C VAL A 95 -8.78 6.94 -9.04
N TYR A 96 -9.03 5.67 -9.39
CA TYR A 96 -10.17 4.91 -8.87
C TYR A 96 -10.12 4.76 -7.34
N VAL A 97 -8.96 4.38 -6.79
CA VAL A 97 -8.74 4.23 -5.34
C VAL A 97 -8.97 5.55 -4.62
N GLN A 98 -8.41 6.66 -5.14
CA GLN A 98 -8.55 7.98 -4.53
C GLN A 98 -10.01 8.45 -4.51
N LYS A 99 -10.76 8.26 -5.60
CA LYS A 99 -12.21 8.52 -5.63
C LYS A 99 -12.97 7.70 -4.58
N ARG A 100 -12.63 6.42 -4.42
CA ARG A 100 -13.26 5.55 -3.41
C ARG A 100 -12.88 5.90 -1.98
N MET A 101 -11.63 6.32 -1.75
CA MET A 101 -11.14 6.83 -0.46
C MET A 101 -11.88 8.11 -0.06
N ALA A 102 -12.02 9.07 -0.98
CA ALA A 102 -12.76 10.32 -0.74
C ALA A 102 -14.24 10.07 -0.39
N ALA A 103 -14.85 9.03 -0.99
CA ALA A 103 -16.20 8.60 -0.66
C ALA A 103 -16.29 7.76 0.63
N GLY A 104 -15.17 7.44 1.30
CA GLY A 104 -15.13 6.54 2.46
C GLY A 104 -15.39 5.06 2.13
N ARG A 105 -15.49 4.69 0.85
CA ARG A 105 -15.93 3.36 0.36
C ARG A 105 -14.79 2.45 -0.10
N TRP A 106 -13.58 2.68 0.42
CA TRP A 106 -12.41 1.88 0.13
C TRP A 106 -11.98 1.08 1.36
N LEU A 107 -10.84 1.43 1.97
CA LEU A 107 -10.34 0.74 3.14
C LEU A 107 -10.99 1.23 4.44
N LEU A 108 -11.36 2.51 4.54
CA LEU A 108 -12.08 3.04 5.72
C LEU A 108 -13.43 2.35 5.93
N ALA A 109 -14.11 1.92 4.86
CA ALA A 109 -15.32 1.11 4.96
C ALA A 109 -15.07 -0.30 5.55
N GLN A 110 -13.83 -0.81 5.50
CA GLN A 110 -13.46 -2.12 6.04
C GLN A 110 -12.79 -2.04 7.41
N VAL A 111 -12.16 -0.90 7.73
CA VAL A 111 -11.58 -0.60 9.04
C VAL A 111 -12.60 0.20 9.83
N SER A 112 -13.73 -0.42 10.15
CA SER A 112 -14.65 0.12 11.15
C SER A 112 -13.85 0.36 12.44
N SER A 113 -13.81 1.63 12.86
CA SER A 113 -13.32 2.09 14.16
C SER A 113 -11.92 1.63 14.60
N VAL A 114 -10.87 2.18 13.99
CA VAL A 114 -9.66 2.53 14.75
C VAL A 114 -9.39 3.98 14.44
N GLY A 115 -9.60 4.85 15.43
CA GLY A 115 -9.57 6.31 15.31
C GLY A 115 -8.41 6.79 14.43
N LEU A 116 -8.76 7.27 13.24
CA LEU A 116 -7.85 7.99 12.36
C LEU A 116 -8.20 9.46 12.47
N THR A 117 -7.81 10.07 13.58
CA THR A 117 -7.81 11.54 13.70
C THR A 117 -6.71 12.09 12.80
N ALA A 118 -7.10 13.07 11.97
CA ALA A 118 -6.28 13.94 11.13
C ALA A 118 -5.55 13.22 9.97
N ILE A 119 -5.54 13.71 8.73
CA ILE A 119 -5.31 15.08 8.28
C ILE A 119 -6.07 15.25 6.94
N LEU A 120 -7.17 16.01 6.95
CA LEU A 120 -7.71 16.67 5.75
C LEU A 120 -7.57 18.17 5.96
N SER A 121 -6.36 18.69 5.81
CA SER A 121 -6.14 20.12 5.60
C SER A 121 -6.50 20.42 4.14
N ARG A 122 -7.71 20.95 3.93
CA ARG A 122 -8.11 21.63 2.68
C ARG A 122 -7.52 23.05 2.73
N PRO A 123 -6.88 23.58 1.68
CA PRO A 123 -6.73 25.02 1.56
C PRO A 123 -8.04 25.62 1.03
N SER A 124 -8.30 26.84 1.51
CA SER A 124 -9.45 27.71 1.26
C SER A 124 -9.58 28.16 -0.19
#